data_AF-A0A960JFM8-F1
#
_entry.id   AF-A0A960JFM8-F1
#
_cell.length_a   1.000
_cell.length_b   1.000
_cell.length_c   1.000
_cell.angle_alpha   90.00
_cell.angle_beta   90.00
_cell.angle_gamma   90.00
#
_symmetry.space_group_name_H-M   'P 1'
#
loop_
_entity.id
_entity.type
_entity.pdbx_description
1 polymer ?
#
loop_
_entity_poly.entity_id
_entity_poly.type
_entity_poly.pdbx_seq_one_letter_code
_entity_poly.pdbx_strand_id
1 'polypeptide(L)'
;MKFVKTAAKILLGFIAFLGLVFLIAGLLVPSERAFTQETIINAPPEVVWNVLNDREKYPEWQDKLKSVRNTGENSWTEETKDAGTIDFQIVRSEKPTSLELRYSMGDWMQGEWSGQLRKLEN
;
A
#
# COMPACT_ATOMS: atom_id res chain seq x y z
N MET A 1 -57.02 0.22 -3.05
CA MET A 1 -56.23 -0.97 -2.62
C MET A 1 -55.33 -1.58 -3.70
N LYS A 2 -55.76 -1.81 -4.95
CA LYS A 2 -54.92 -2.43 -5.99
C LYS A 2 -53.68 -1.60 -6.35
N PHE A 3 -53.83 -0.29 -6.51
CA PHE A 3 -52.74 0.65 -6.83
C PHE A 3 -51.62 0.64 -5.77
N VAL A 4 -51.98 0.67 -4.48
CA VAL A 4 -51.03 0.59 -3.35
C VAL A 4 -50.23 -0.72 -3.37
N LYS A 5 -50.88 -1.85 -3.67
CA LYS A 5 -50.21 -3.16 -3.79
C LYS A 5 -49.23 -3.20 -4.98
N THR A 6 -49.58 -2.58 -6.11
CA THR A 6 -48.69 -2.48 -7.27
C THR A 6 -47.49 -1.58 -6.97
N ALA A 7 -47.71 -0.41 -6.37
CA ALA A 7 -46.63 0.50 -5.97
C ALA A 7 -45.65 -0.16 -4.97
N ALA A 8 -46.18 -0.90 -3.99
CA ALA A 8 -45.36 -1.64 -3.04
C ALA A 8 -44.48 -2.72 -3.71
N LYS A 9 -45.02 -3.46 -4.70
CA LYS A 9 -44.26 -4.46 -5.47
C LYS A 9 -43.16 -3.81 -6.30
N ILE A 10 -43.43 -2.67 -6.93
CA ILE A 10 -42.44 -1.92 -7.71
C ILE A 10 -41.31 -1.44 -6.80
N LEU A 11 -41.65 -0.87 -5.64
CA LEU A 11 -40.66 -0.42 -4.67
C LEU A 11 -39.79 -1.57 -4.16
N LEU A 12 -40.40 -2.71 -3.82
CA LEU A 12 -39.65 -3.90 -3.39
C LEU A 12 -38.72 -4.43 -4.50
N GLY A 13 -39.20 -4.47 -5.74
CA GLY A 13 -38.38 -4.85 -6.89
C GLY A 13 -37.21 -3.89 -7.12
N PHE A 14 -37.42 -2.59 -6.94
CA PHE A 14 -36.36 -1.59 -7.05
C PHE A 14 -35.32 -1.73 -5.94
N ILE A 15 -35.74 -1.96 -4.69
CA ILE A 15 -34.82 -2.22 -3.56
C ILE A 15 -34.01 -3.50 -3.82
N ALA A 16 -34.66 -4.57 -4.29
CA ALA A 16 -33.99 -5.81 -4.63
C ALA A 16 -32.97 -5.62 -5.77
N PHE A 17 -33.33 -4.83 -6.79
CA PHE A 17 -32.43 -4.49 -7.89
C PHE A 17 -31.22 -3.68 -7.41
N LEU A 18 -31.42 -2.64 -6.58
CA LEU A 18 -30.32 -1.88 -6.00
C LEU A 18 -29.41 -2.76 -5.13
N GLY A 19 -29.99 -3.66 -4.33
CA GLY A 19 -29.23 -4.63 -3.54
C GLY A 19 -28.38 -5.55 -4.44
N LEU A 20 -28.95 -6.04 -5.53
CA LEU A 20 -28.23 -6.87 -6.50
C LEU A 20 -27.09 -6.10 -7.18
N VAL A 21 -27.33 -4.86 -7.61
CA VAL A 21 -26.29 -4.00 -8.20
C VAL A 21 -25.16 -3.77 -7.20
N PHE A 22 -25.47 -3.50 -5.93
CA PHE A 22 -24.45 -3.29 -4.90
C PHE A 22 -23.60 -4.55 -4.66
N LEU A 23 -24.23 -5.73 -4.61
CA LEU A 23 -23.51 -7.00 -4.46
C LEU A 23 -22.59 -7.28 -5.65
N ILE A 24 -23.09 -7.10 -6.88
CA ILE A 24 -22.28 -7.30 -8.10
C ILE A 24 -21.11 -6.31 -8.12
N ALA A 25 -21.36 -5.04 -7.79
CA ALA A 25 -20.30 -4.03 -7.73
C ALA A 25 -19.22 -4.38 -6.71
N GLY A 26 -19.60 -4.87 -5.52
CA GLY A 26 -18.67 -5.33 -4.49
C GLY A 26 -17.81 -6.51 -4.96
N LEU A 27 -18.40 -7.47 -5.68
CA LEU A 27 -17.68 -8.64 -6.21
C LEU A 27 -16.68 -8.28 -7.33
N LEU A 28 -16.86 -7.13 -7.97
CA LEU A 28 -15.95 -6.63 -9.00
C LEU A 28 -14.77 -5.84 -8.42
N VAL A 29 -14.78 -5.51 -7.12
CA VAL A 29 -13.65 -4.80 -6.49
C VAL A 29 -12.48 -5.78 -6.32
N PRO A 30 -11.30 -5.49 -6.90
CA PRO A 30 -10.13 -6.35 -6.74
C PRO A 30 -9.73 -6.46 -5.27
N SER A 31 -9.47 -7.69 -4.82
CA SER A 31 -8.97 -7.98 -3.47
C SER A 31 -7.55 -7.47 -3.25
N GLU A 32 -6.78 -7.33 -4.32
CA GLU A 32 -5.39 -6.90 -4.31
C GLU A 32 -5.21 -5.68 -5.21
N ARG A 33 -4.28 -4.80 -4.81
CA ARG A 33 -3.89 -3.63 -5.59
C ARG A 33 -2.38 -3.62 -5.72
N ALA A 34 -1.89 -3.37 -6.93
CA ALA A 34 -0.48 -3.22 -7.21
C ALA A 34 -0.22 -1.82 -7.76
N PHE A 35 0.87 -1.20 -7.29
CA PHE A 35 1.34 0.10 -7.75
C PHE A 35 2.83 -0.01 -8.06
N THR A 36 3.27 0.60 -9.16
CA THR A 36 4.68 0.63 -9.56
C THR A 36 5.06 2.04 -9.96
N GLN A 37 6.22 2.48 -9.50
CA GLN A 37 6.79 3.78 -9.85
C GLN A 37 8.28 3.60 -10.12
N GLU A 38 8.77 4.30 -11.13
CA GLU A 38 10.18 4.37 -11.48
C GLU A 38 10.62 5.83 -11.53
N THR A 39 11.89 6.10 -11.19
CA THR A 39 12.47 7.44 -11.28
C THR A 39 13.97 7.35 -11.54
N ILE A 40 14.53 8.39 -12.14
CA ILE A 40 15.96 8.50 -12.41
C ILE A 40 16.59 9.35 -11.31
N ILE A 41 17.60 8.79 -10.64
CA ILE A 41 18.39 9.48 -9.62
C ILE A 41 19.80 9.65 -10.17
N ASN A 42 20.29 10.88 -10.23
CA ASN A 42 21.65 11.18 -10.68
C ASN A 42 22.67 10.91 -9.54
N ALA A 43 22.81 9.64 -9.16
CA ALA A 43 23.76 9.17 -8.17
C ALA A 43 24.14 7.70 -8.44
N PRO A 44 25.32 7.23 -7.99
CA PRO A 44 25.66 5.81 -8.03
C PRO A 44 24.67 4.96 -7.23
N PRO A 45 24.34 3.72 -7.66
CA PRO A 45 23.43 2.84 -6.93
C PRO A 45 23.81 2.62 -5.46
N GLU A 46 25.10 2.58 -5.15
CA GLU A 46 25.60 2.39 -3.78
C GLU A 46 25.24 3.55 -2.86
N VAL A 47 25.24 4.78 -3.38
CA VAL A 47 24.87 5.98 -2.64
C VAL A 47 23.38 5.94 -2.32
N VAL A 48 22.55 5.66 -3.32
CA VAL A 48 21.10 5.52 -3.15
C VAL A 48 20.79 4.40 -2.17
N TRP A 49 21.47 3.26 -2.30
CA TRP A 49 21.30 2.12 -1.41
C TRP A 49 21.62 2.46 0.05
N ASN A 50 22.69 3.20 0.30
CA ASN A 50 23.04 3.60 1.67
C ASN A 50 21.96 4.52 2.27
N VAL A 51 21.38 5.44 1.49
CA VAL A 51 20.24 6.28 1.95
C VAL A 51 19.01 5.42 2.25
N LEU A 52 18.69 4.45 1.38
CA LEU A 52 17.59 3.51 1.61
C LEU A 52 17.81 2.58 2.81
N ASN A 53 19.05 2.36 3.26
CA ASN A 53 19.30 1.54 4.45
C ASN A 53 19.43 2.36 5.74
N ASP A 54 19.59 3.68 5.63
CA ASP A 54 19.64 4.60 6.77
C ASP A 54 18.22 5.02 7.19
N ARG A 55 17.49 4.05 7.75
CA ARG A 55 16.07 4.17 8.10
C ARG A 55 15.77 5.30 9.08
N GLU A 56 16.69 5.61 9.98
CA GLU A 56 16.52 6.68 10.96
C GLU A 56 16.43 8.07 10.32
N LYS A 57 16.99 8.22 9.11
CA LYS A 57 16.94 9.45 8.31
C LYS A 57 15.78 9.53 7.33
N TYR A 58 14.92 8.52 7.26
CA TYR A 58 13.75 8.58 6.38
C TYR A 58 12.90 9.84 6.58
N PRO A 59 12.64 10.33 7.81
CA PRO A 59 11.85 11.55 8.01
C PRO A 59 12.46 12.82 7.39
N GLU A 60 13.75 12.80 7.02
CA GLU A 60 14.41 13.94 6.37
C GLU A 60 14.00 14.10 4.90
N TRP A 61 13.57 13.02 4.24
CA TRP A 61 13.24 13.02 2.81
C TRP A 61 11.89 12.39 2.46
N GLN A 62 11.26 11.66 3.39
CA GLN A 62 9.89 11.18 3.26
C GLN A 62 8.91 12.13 3.95
N ASP A 63 8.32 13.04 3.19
CA ASP A 63 7.44 14.11 3.71
C ASP A 63 6.26 13.62 4.55
N LYS A 64 5.79 12.38 4.30
CA LYS A 64 4.64 11.79 5.00
C LYS A 64 5.01 11.06 6.30
N LEU A 65 6.29 10.92 6.58
CA LEU A 65 6.78 10.22 7.75
C LEU A 65 7.05 11.20 8.90
N LYS A 66 6.64 10.82 10.11
CA LYS A 66 6.86 11.58 11.33
C LYS A 66 8.08 11.05 12.09
N SER A 67 8.19 9.74 12.24
CA SER A 67 9.32 9.10 12.92
C SER A 67 9.53 7.67 12.44
N VAL A 68 10.72 7.14 12.69
CA VAL A 68 11.05 5.72 12.49
C VAL A 68 11.57 5.14 13.79
N ARG A 69 11.13 3.94 14.12
CA ARG A 69 11.61 3.17 15.27
C ARG A 69 12.13 1.82 14.80
N ASN A 70 13.42 1.58 14.98
CA ASN A 70 13.99 0.25 14.75
C ASN A 70 13.46 -0.72 15.82
N THR A 71 12.89 -1.85 15.39
CA THR A 71 12.33 -2.89 16.28
C THR A 71 13.14 -4.20 16.21
N GLY A 72 14.05 -4.32 15.24
CA GLY A 72 15.02 -5.39 15.12
C GLY A 72 16.06 -5.08 14.03
N GLU A 73 16.95 -6.04 13.76
CA GLU A 73 17.98 -5.91 12.70
C GLU A 73 17.35 -5.66 11.32
N ASN A 74 16.28 -6.41 11.03
CA ASN A 74 15.57 -6.43 9.75
C ASN A 74 14.13 -5.91 9.85
N SER A 75 13.79 -5.22 10.95
CA SER A 75 12.43 -4.81 11.24
C SER A 75 12.37 -3.39 11.82
N TRP A 76 11.39 -2.61 11.38
CA TRP A 76 11.15 -1.27 11.90
C TRP A 76 9.67 -0.91 11.84
N THR A 77 9.29 0.09 12.62
CA THR A 77 7.96 0.71 12.58
C THR A 77 8.10 2.16 12.12
N GLU A 78 7.31 2.53 11.13
CA GLU A 78 7.14 3.89 10.63
C GLU A 78 5.90 4.52 11.26
N GLU A 79 6.04 5.70 11.86
CA GLU A 79 4.90 6.52 12.29
C GLU A 79 4.64 7.57 11.22
N THR A 80 3.51 7.48 10.54
CA THR A 80 3.12 8.47 9.53
C THR A 80 2.45 9.69 10.18
N LYS A 81 2.42 10.81 9.46
CA LYS A 81 1.73 12.03 9.93
C LYS A 81 0.20 11.89 9.93
N ASP A 82 -0.34 11.13 8.97
CA ASP A 82 -1.76 11.17 8.64
C ASP A 82 -2.48 9.79 8.70
N ALA A 83 -1.75 8.67 8.69
CA ALA A 83 -2.30 7.33 8.43
C ALA A 83 -2.00 6.28 9.52
N GLY A 84 -1.38 6.67 10.64
CA GLY A 84 -1.00 5.76 11.72
C GLY A 84 0.36 5.10 11.50
N THR A 85 0.54 3.90 12.05
CA THR A 85 1.82 3.18 12.07
C THR A 85 1.87 2.06 11.06
N ILE A 86 3.05 1.86 10.45
CA ILE A 86 3.32 0.78 9.50
C ILE A 86 4.51 -0.02 10.00
N ASP A 87 4.34 -1.32 10.15
CA ASP A 87 5.42 -2.23 10.50
C ASP A 87 6.01 -2.82 9.22
N PHE A 88 7.34 -2.79 9.11
CA PHE A 88 8.09 -3.30 7.98
C PHE A 88 9.06 -4.40 8.42
N GLN A 89 9.26 -5.36 7.52
CA GLN A 89 10.24 -6.43 7.68
C GLN A 89 10.94 -6.71 6.35
N ILE A 90 12.27 -6.83 6.39
CA ILE A 90 13.06 -7.26 5.23
C ILE A 90 12.84 -8.76 4.99
N VAL A 91 12.40 -9.10 3.78
CA VAL A 91 12.28 -10.49 3.31
C VAL A 91 13.55 -10.91 2.57
N ARG A 92 14.07 -10.04 1.70
CA ARG A 92 15.30 -10.25 0.93
C ARG A 92 16.00 -8.93 0.68
N SER A 93 17.33 -8.94 0.69
CA SER A 93 18.16 -7.77 0.46
C SER A 93 19.44 -8.16 -0.25
N GLU A 94 19.64 -7.64 -1.47
CA GLU A 94 20.83 -7.87 -2.28
C GLU A 94 21.46 -6.52 -2.65
N LYS A 95 22.42 -6.09 -1.85
CA LYS A 95 23.10 -4.80 -2.04
C LYS A 95 23.88 -4.76 -3.36
N PRO A 96 23.85 -3.65 -4.13
CA PRO A 96 22.98 -2.47 -4.01
C PRO A 96 21.76 -2.54 -4.94
N THR A 97 21.31 -3.72 -5.32
CA THR A 97 20.44 -3.93 -6.50
C THR A 97 18.98 -4.18 -6.18
N SER A 98 18.64 -4.95 -5.13
CA SER A 98 17.26 -5.39 -4.89
C SER A 98 16.92 -5.43 -3.40
N LEU A 99 15.72 -4.96 -3.06
CA LEU A 99 15.18 -5.00 -1.70
C LEU A 99 13.72 -5.44 -1.76
N GLU A 100 13.38 -6.47 -0.98
CA GLU A 100 12.02 -6.98 -0.84
C GLU A 100 11.60 -6.87 0.63
N LEU A 101 10.44 -6.26 0.85
CA LEU A 101 9.89 -5.96 2.16
C LEU A 101 8.48 -6.53 2.26
N ARG A 102 8.10 -6.91 3.48
CA ARG A 102 6.71 -7.06 3.88
C ARG A 102 6.33 -5.90 4.77
N TYR A 103 5.09 -5.47 4.67
CA TYR A 103 4.54 -4.46 5.55
C TYR A 103 3.16 -4.83 6.08
N SER A 104 2.84 -4.29 7.25
CA SER A 104 1.56 -4.43 7.90
C SER A 104 1.13 -3.10 8.51
N MET A 105 -0.13 -2.72 8.32
CA MET A 105 -0.77 -1.57 8.95
C MET A 105 -1.89 -2.10 9.83
N GLY A 106 -1.54 -2.56 11.04
CA GLY A 106 -2.46 -3.29 11.92
C GLY A 106 -3.06 -4.54 11.25
N ASP A 107 -4.32 -4.85 11.55
CA ASP A 107 -4.98 -6.06 11.02
C ASP A 107 -5.66 -5.84 9.66
N TRP A 108 -5.74 -4.60 9.18
CA TRP A 108 -6.63 -4.24 8.07
C TRP A 108 -5.92 -4.15 6.72
N MET A 109 -4.59 -4.02 6.68
CA MET A 109 -3.83 -4.01 5.43
C MET A 109 -2.45 -4.62 5.63
N GLN A 110 -2.13 -5.56 4.76
CA GLN A 110 -0.83 -6.19 4.66
C GLN A 110 -0.42 -6.18 3.19
N GLY A 111 0.88 -6.19 2.93
CA GLY A 111 1.36 -6.22 1.56
C GLY A 111 2.86 -6.48 1.46
N GLU A 112 3.30 -6.48 0.22
CA GLU A 112 4.71 -6.66 -0.14
C GLU A 112 5.15 -5.44 -0.95
N TRP A 113 6.39 -5.04 -0.74
CA TRP A 113 7.05 -4.01 -1.53
C TRP A 113 8.34 -4.59 -2.09
N SER A 114 8.62 -4.29 -3.36
CA SER A 114 9.90 -4.62 -3.97
C SER A 114 10.46 -3.40 -4.70
N GLY A 115 11.77 -3.21 -4.56
CA GLY A 115 12.51 -2.13 -5.19
C GLY A 115 13.75 -2.67 -5.90
N GLN A 116 14.04 -2.10 -7.07
CA GLN A 116 15.23 -2.43 -7.85
C GLN A 116 15.99 -1.17 -8.24
N LEU A 117 17.31 -1.17 -8.03
CA LEU A 117 18.21 -0.15 -8.54
C LEU A 117 18.93 -0.70 -9.77
N ARG A 118 18.77 0.00 -10.90
CA ARG A 118 19.42 -0.32 -12.17
C ARG A 118 20.30 0.85 -12.59
N LYS A 119 21.52 0.55 -13.01
CA LYS A 119 22.36 1.54 -13.68
C LYS A 119 21.79 1.76 -15.08
N LEU A 120 21.58 3.02 -15.46
CA LEU A 120 21.25 3.35 -16.84
C LEU A 120 22.52 3.21 -17.67
N GLU A 121 22.49 2.33 -18.65
CA GLU A 121 23.52 2.29 -19.69
C GLU A 121 23.31 3.50 -20.60
N ASN A 122 24.35 4.32 -20.76
CA ASN A 122 24.37 5.42 -21.72
C ASN A 122 24.75 4.92 -23.11
#